data_AF-A0A9X5XFP8-F1
#
_entry.id   AF-A0A9X5XFP8-F1
#
_cell.length_a   1.000
_cell.length_b   1.000
_cell.length_c   1.000
_cell.angle_alpha   90.00
_cell.angle_beta   90.00
_cell.angle_gamma   90.00
#
_symmetry.space_group_name_H-M   'P 1'
#
loop_
_entity.id
_entity.type
_entity.pdbx_description
1 polymer ?
#
loop_
_entity_poly.entity_id
_entity_poly.type
_entity_poly.pdbx_seq_one_letter_code
_entity_poly.pdbx_strand_id
1 'polypeptide(L)' 'MRPLGWNVDSKDFEHPGTGAIVATVKSEISNGPTILFHDAGGDRSQTVAALREVLPWLKQQGYSFGFPVR' A
#
# COMPACT_ATOMS: atom_id res chain seq x y z
N MET A 1 20.84 -3.59 13.07
CA MET A 1 19.64 -3.44 12.21
C MET A 1 18.42 -3.35 13.11
N ARG A 2 17.39 -2.57 12.72
CA ARG A 2 16.10 -2.50 13.42
C ARG A 2 15.02 -3.04 12.47
N PRO A 3 14.14 -3.96 12.92
CA PRO A 3 13.02 -4.40 12.09
C PRO A 3 12.04 -3.23 11.90
N LEU A 4 11.54 -3.09 10.68
CA LEU A 4 10.43 -2.20 10.34
C LEU A 4 9.24 -3.09 9.97
N GLY A 5 8.16 -2.98 10.73
CA GLY A 5 6.88 -3.62 10.38
C GLY A 5 6.05 -2.74 9.44
N TRP A 6 4.79 -3.10 9.27
CA TRP A 6 3.79 -2.30 8.56
C TRP A 6 2.57 -2.08 9.46
N ASN A 7 1.80 -1.04 9.16
CA ASN A 7 0.52 -0.72 9.82
C ASN A 7 -0.67 -1.14 8.96
N VAL A 8 -0.50 -1.07 7.64
CA VAL A 8 -1.52 -1.41 6.64
C VAL A 8 -0.97 -2.52 5.77
N ASP A 9 -1.72 -3.62 5.66
CA ASP A 9 -1.40 -4.73 4.78
C ASP A 9 -2.38 -4.71 3.60
N SER A 10 -1.89 -4.39 2.41
CA SER A 10 -2.75 -4.27 1.22
C SER A 10 -3.37 -5.59 0.77
N LYS A 11 -2.87 -6.73 1.27
CA LYS A 11 -3.25 -8.09 0.84
C LYS A 11 -3.05 -8.35 -0.64
N ASP A 12 -2.20 -7.57 -1.31
CA ASP A 12 -1.99 -7.67 -2.76
C ASP A 12 -1.40 -9.01 -3.19
N PHE A 13 -0.68 -9.70 -2.32
CA PHE A 13 -0.16 -11.05 -2.55
C PHE A 13 -1.25 -12.11 -2.79
N GLU A 14 -2.49 -11.88 -2.32
CA GLU A 14 -3.63 -12.78 -2.52
C GLU A 14 -4.29 -12.61 -3.91
N HIS A 15 -3.87 -11.61 -4.69
CA HIS A 15 -4.46 -11.24 -5.98
C HIS A 15 -5.99 -10.99 -5.93
N PRO A 16 -6.51 -10.22 -4.94
CA PRO A 16 -7.96 -10.06 -4.74
C PRO A 16 -8.62 -9.13 -5.78
N GLY A 17 -7.85 -8.54 -6.70
CA GLY A 17 -8.30 -7.53 -7.65
C GLY A 17 -7.96 -6.11 -7.21
N THR A 18 -7.69 -5.22 -8.18
CA THR A 18 -7.29 -3.83 -7.96
C THR A 18 -8.22 -3.09 -7.00
N GLY A 19 -9.53 -3.19 -7.20
CA GLY A 19 -10.52 -2.49 -6.36
C GLY A 19 -10.48 -2.92 -4.89
N ALA A 20 -10.24 -4.21 -4.63
CA ALA A 20 -10.12 -4.72 -3.27
C ALA A 20 -8.85 -4.18 -2.59
N ILE A 21 -7.70 -4.18 -3.30
CA ILE A 21 -6.44 -3.63 -2.80
C ILE A 21 -6.61 -2.14 -2.43
N VAL A 22 -7.22 -1.35 -3.33
CA VAL A 22 -7.47 0.08 -3.08
C VAL A 22 -8.41 0.27 -1.88
N ALA A 23 -9.48 -0.53 -1.77
CA ALA A 23 -10.42 -0.46 -0.67
C ALA A 23 -9.75 -0.75 0.68
N THR A 24 -8.96 -1.82 0.76
CA THR A 24 -8.20 -2.19 1.97
C THR A 24 -7.30 -1.05 2.44
N VAL A 25 -6.51 -0.47 1.52
CA VAL A 25 -5.62 0.65 1.87
C VAL A 25 -6.41 1.84 2.38
N LYS A 26 -7.51 2.21 1.73
CA LYS A 26 -8.33 3.35 2.13
C LYS A 26 -9.00 3.14 3.50
N SER A 27 -9.44 1.93 3.81
CA SER A 27 -10.06 1.62 5.09
C SER A 27 -9.08 1.53 6.25
N GLU A 28 -7.83 1.14 5.99
CA GLU A 28 -6.84 0.85 7.02
C GLU A 28 -5.81 1.96 7.24
N ILE A 29 -5.75 2.99 6.39
CA ILE A 29 -4.70 4.05 6.48
C ILE A 29 -4.63 4.75 7.84
N SER A 30 -5.74 4.79 8.59
CA SER A 30 -5.77 5.32 9.95
C SER A 30 -4.93 4.53 10.95
N ASN A 31 -4.54 3.28 10.62
CA ASN A 31 -3.69 2.43 11.46
C ASN A 31 -2.23 2.89 11.49
N GLY A 32 -1.80 3.71 10.53
CA GLY A 32 -0.47 4.31 10.53
C GLY A 32 0.16 4.46 9.14
N PRO A 33 1.36 5.06 9.08
CA PRO A 33 1.94 5.55 7.83
C PRO A 33 2.62 4.49 6.98
N THR A 34 2.82 3.26 7.47
CA THR A 34 3.58 2.23 6.75
C THR A 34 2.65 1.23 6.09
N ILE A 35 2.70 1.15 4.75
CA ILE A 35 1.84 0.29 3.93
C ILE A 35 2.69 -0.78 3.22
N LEU A 36 2.27 -2.03 3.29
CA LEU A 36 2.94 -3.16 2.64
C LEU A 36 2.35 -3.48 1.25
N PHE A 37 3.24 -3.65 0.25
CA PHE A 37 2.96 -4.14 -1.10
C PHE A 37 4.08 -5.09 -1.55
N HIS A 38 3.83 -5.89 -2.59
CA HIS A 38 4.76 -6.88 -3.13
C HIS A 38 5.01 -6.66 -4.64
N ASP A 39 6.27 -6.80 -5.08
CA ASP A 39 6.68 -6.65 -6.48
C ASP A 39 7.30 -7.91 -7.11
N ALA A 40 7.25 -9.05 -6.42
CA ALA A 40 7.79 -10.33 -6.86
C ALA A 40 6.77 -11.48 -6.73
N GLY A 41 7.07 -12.62 -7.37
CA GLY A 41 6.27 -13.86 -7.25
C GLY A 41 5.16 -14.04 -8.29
N GLY A 42 5.30 -13.50 -9.49
CA GLY A 42 4.36 -13.68 -10.61
C GLY A 42 3.82 -12.36 -11.17
N ASP A 43 2.64 -12.39 -11.79
CA ASP A 43 1.96 -11.19 -12.27
C ASP A 43 1.52 -10.29 -11.11
N ARG A 44 1.96 -9.03 -11.12
CA ARG A 44 1.61 -8.00 -10.13
C ARG A 44 0.87 -6.82 -10.77
N SER A 45 0.23 -7.04 -11.92
CA SER A 45 -0.57 -6.04 -12.63
C SER A 45 -1.63 -5.37 -11.75
N GLN A 46 -2.26 -6.12 -10.84
CA GLN A 46 -3.22 -5.61 -9.85
C GLN A 46 -2.56 -4.65 -8.84
N THR A 47 -1.40 -5.01 -8.29
CA THR A 47 -0.61 -4.15 -7.39
C THR A 47 -0.25 -2.84 -8.09
N VAL A 48 0.28 -2.93 -9.32
CA VAL A 48 0.67 -1.74 -10.10
C VAL A 48 -0.55 -0.87 -10.41
N ALA A 49 -1.68 -1.47 -10.79
CA ALA A 49 -2.92 -0.74 -11.03
C ALA A 49 -3.44 -0.07 -9.75
N ALA A 50 -3.38 -0.74 -8.60
CA ALA A 50 -3.81 -0.17 -7.32
C ALA A 50 -2.92 1.00 -6.90
N LEU A 51 -1.60 0.91 -7.09
CA LEU A 51 -0.67 2.00 -6.82
C LEU A 51 -0.95 3.24 -7.67
N ARG A 52 -1.43 3.08 -8.93
CA ARG A 52 -1.86 4.21 -9.77
C ARG A 52 -3.04 4.98 -9.19
N GLU A 53 -3.85 4.37 -8.33
CA GLU A 53 -4.99 5.02 -7.65
C GLU A 53 -4.65 5.47 -6.22
N VAL A 54 -3.98 4.62 -5.46
CA VAL A 54 -3.63 4.87 -4.05
C VAL A 54 -2.70 6.06 -3.90
N LEU A 55 -1.65 6.15 -4.73
CA LEU A 55 -0.64 7.20 -4.56
C LEU A 55 -1.21 8.61 -4.81
N PRO A 56 -1.98 8.89 -5.88
CA PRO A 56 -2.66 10.18 -6.03
C PRO A 56 -3.68 10.45 -4.94
N TRP A 57 -4.45 9.44 -4.51
CA TRP A 57 -5.42 9.60 -3.43
C TRP A 57 -4.75 10.00 -2.11
N LEU A 58 -3.66 9.34 -1.72
CA LEU A 58 -2.88 9.70 -0.52
C LEU A 58 -2.35 11.13 -0.60
N LYS A 59 -1.85 11.57 -1.76
CA LYS A 59 -1.44 12.97 -1.96
C LYS A 59 -2.60 13.94 -1.76
N GLN A 60 -3.80 13.62 -2.27
CA GLN A 60 -5.00 14.45 -2.08
C GLN A 60 -5.42 14.54 -0.60
N GLN A 61 -5.15 13.50 0.20
CA GLN A 61 -5.37 13.51 1.64
C GLN A 61 -4.28 14.27 2.43
N GLY A 62 -3.26 14.82 1.75
CA GLY A 62 -2.17 15.57 2.39
C GLY A 62 -1.00 14.73 2.85
N TYR A 63 -0.94 13.44 2.51
CA TYR A 63 0.22 12.60 2.82
C TYR A 63 1.42 12.92 1.91
N SER A 64 2.62 12.71 2.46
CA SER A 64 3.89 12.71 1.72
C SER A 64 4.54 11.34 1.78
N PHE A 65 5.43 11.05 0.84
CA PHE A 65 6.16 9.79 0.78
C PHE A 65 7.62 10.03 1.12
N GLY A 66 8.19 9.15 1.92
CA GLY A 66 9.59 9.23 2.31
C GLY A 66 10.10 7.88 2.76
N PHE A 67 11.35 7.86 3.16
CA PHE A 67 11.93 6.72 3.82
C PHE A 67 11.63 6.78 5.32
N PRO A 68 11.49 5.61 5.98
CA PRO A 68 11.39 5.54 7.44
C PRO A 68 12.53 6.34 8.08
N VAL A 69 12.18 7.32 8.92
CA VAL A 69 13.15 8.10 9.71
C VAL A 69 13.41 7.42 11.05
N ARG A 70 14.60 7.67 11.63
CA ARG A 70 15.15 6.97 12.80
C ARG A 70 14.30 7.01 14.06
#